data_AF-A0A3D4NIA7-F1
#
_entry.id   AF-A0A3D4NIA7-F1
#
_cell.length_a   1.000
_cell.length_b   1.000
_cell.length_c   1.000
_cell.angle_alpha   90.00
_cell.angle_beta   90.00
_cell.angle_gamma   90.00
#
_symmetry.space_group_name_H-M   'P 1'
#
loop_
_entity.id
_entity.type
_entity.pdbx_description
1 polymer ?
#
loop_
_entity_poly.entity_id
_entity_poly.type
_entity_poly.pdbx_seq_one_letter_code
_entity_poly.pdbx_strand_id
1 'polypeptide(L)' 'ETIFINISRGKVVDEAAMIEALRAGQIRAAGLDVFEREPLNPESPLLQLNNVVATPHIGSATHETREA' A
#
# COMPACT_ATOMS: atom_id res chain seq x y z
N GLU A 1 7.93 -16.44 6.94
CA GLU A 1 6.97 -15.77 6.04
C GLU A 1 7.17 -14.27 6.16
N THR A 2 6.99 -13.50 5.09
CA THR A 2 7.40 -12.08 5.02
C THR A 2 6.20 -11.17 4.78
N ILE A 3 6.13 -10.04 5.48
CA ILE A 3 5.12 -8.99 5.29
C ILE A 3 5.83 -7.72 4.82
N PHE A 4 5.32 -7.10 3.76
CA PHE A 4 5.84 -5.84 3.22
C PHE A 4 5.03 -4.65 3.76
N ILE A 5 5.70 -3.61 4.26
CA ILE A 5 5.05 -2.41 4.78
C ILE A 5 5.64 -1.18 4.08
N ASN A 6 4.79 -0.32 3.51
CA ASN A 6 5.24 0.93 2.90
C ASN A 6 4.41 2.13 3.37
N ILE A 7 5.08 3.02 4.10
CA ILE A 7 4.58 4.34 4.54
C ILE A 7 5.48 5.48 4.03
N SER A 8 6.35 5.19 3.06
CA SER A 8 7.33 6.14 2.52
C SER A 8 6.77 6.92 1.31
N ARG A 9 7.00 6.44 0.08
CA ARG A 9 6.39 6.90 -1.17
C ARG A 9 6.09 5.68 -2.03
N GLY A 10 5.03 5.71 -2.84
CA GLY A 10 4.71 4.57 -3.71
C GLY A 10 5.82 4.20 -4.68
N LYS A 11 6.48 5.21 -5.27
CA LYS A 11 7.54 5.04 -6.29
C LYS A 11 8.84 4.38 -5.81
N VAL A 12 8.98 4.01 -4.53
CA VAL A 12 10.17 3.29 -4.04
C VAL A 12 10.10 1.79 -4.30
N VAL A 13 8.92 1.28 -4.62
CA VAL A 13 8.67 -0.12 -4.96
C VAL A 13 8.08 -0.20 -6.36
N ASP A 14 8.41 -1.24 -7.10
CA ASP A 14 7.68 -1.60 -8.32
C ASP A 14 6.34 -2.22 -7.91
N GLU A 15 5.27 -1.43 -8.03
CA GLU A 15 3.93 -1.82 -7.56
C GLU A 15 3.40 -3.03 -8.32
N ALA A 16 3.67 -3.12 -9.63
CA ALA A 16 3.24 -4.24 -10.45
C ALA A 16 3.93 -5.55 -10.03
N ALA A 17 5.26 -5.52 -9.83
CA ALA A 17 6.01 -6.68 -9.36
C ALA A 17 5.58 -7.11 -7.94
N MET A 18 5.31 -6.15 -7.06
CA MET A 18 4.80 -6.43 -5.71
C MET A 18 3.42 -7.12 -5.75
N ILE A 19 2.50 -6.65 -6.60
CA ILE A 19 1.17 -7.27 -6.78
C ILE A 19 1.32 -8.74 -7.21
N GLU A 20 2.20 -9.02 -8.16
CA GLU A 20 2.45 -10.39 -8.62
C GLU A 20 3.09 -11.25 -7.52
N ALA A 21 4.03 -10.71 -6.75
CA ALA A 21 4.63 -11.41 -5.60
C ALA A 21 3.59 -11.74 -4.51
N LEU A 22 2.61 -10.87 -4.28
CA LEU A 22 1.50 -11.10 -3.35
C LEU A 22 0.53 -12.17 -3.86
N ARG A 23 0.21 -12.15 -5.16
CA ARG A 23 -0.63 -13.18 -5.82
C ARG A 23 0.03 -14.55 -5.80
N ALA A 24 1.34 -14.60 -6.03
CA ALA A 24 2.13 -15.82 -6.01
C ALA A 24 2.44 -16.33 -4.59
N GLY A 25 2.09 -15.57 -3.55
CA GLY A 25 2.37 -15.93 -2.15
C GLY A 25 3.85 -15.87 -1.76
N GLN A 26 4.71 -15.24 -2.58
CA GLN A 26 6.11 -14.99 -2.25
C GLN A 26 6.24 -13.99 -1.09
N ILE A 27 5.34 -13.00 -1.08
CA ILE A 27 5.10 -12.11 0.06
C ILE A 27 3.77 -12.54 0.66
N ARG A 28 3.73 -12.79 1.98
CA ARG A 28 2.51 -13.24 2.66
C ARG A 28 1.42 -12.17 2.60
N ALA A 29 1.77 -10.91 2.88
CA ALA A 29 0.83 -9.80 2.95
C ALA A 29 1.53 -8.44 2.76
N ALA A 30 0.75 -7.40 2.49
CA ALA A 30 1.23 -6.03 2.46
C ALA A 30 0.34 -5.05 3.26
N GLY A 31 0.98 -4.09 3.91
CA GLY A 31 0.34 -2.91 4.51
C GLY A 31 0.85 -1.65 3.80
N LEU A 32 -0.06 -0.91 3.16
CA LEU A 32 0.28 0.19 2.25
C LEU A 32 -0.48 1.45 2.62
N ASP A 33 0.23 2.56 2.85
CA ASP A 33 -0.38 3.89 2.96
C ASP A 33 -0.15 4.75 1.72
N VAL A 34 0.78 4.35 0.85
CA VAL A 34 1.24 5.11 -0.32
C VAL A 34 1.22 4.24 -1.58
N PHE A 35 0.95 4.86 -2.72
CA PHE A 35 0.78 4.18 -4.01
C PHE A 35 1.56 4.88 -5.13
N GLU A 36 1.93 4.19 -6.20
CA GLU A 36 2.67 4.82 -7.31
C GLU A 36 1.91 5.99 -7.92
N ARG A 37 0.58 5.84 -8.01
CA ARG A 37 -0.36 6.87 -8.43
C ARG A 37 -1.40 7.10 -7.34
N GLU A 38 -1.52 8.35 -6.92
CA GLU A 38 -2.48 8.79 -5.93
C GLU A 38 -3.43 9.85 -6.51
N PRO A 39 -4.75 9.80 -6.21
CA PRO A 39 -5.44 8.78 -5.42
C PRO A 39 -5.41 7.39 -6.08
N LEU A 40 -5.44 6.34 -5.26
CA LEU A 40 -5.48 4.96 -5.75
C LEU A 40 -6.74 4.75 -6.60
N ASN A 41 -6.58 4.13 -7.77
CA ASN A 41 -7.71 3.77 -8.63
C ASN A 41 -8.62 2.77 -7.87
N PRO A 42 -9.94 3.01 -7.76
CA PRO A 42 -10.89 2.06 -7.18
C PRO A 42 -10.87 0.66 -7.82
N GLU A 43 -10.44 0.55 -9.07
CA GLU A 43 -10.29 -0.71 -9.80
C GLU A 43 -8.92 -1.38 -9.59
N SER A 44 -8.05 -0.82 -8.74
CA SER A 44 -6.71 -1.35 -8.50
C SER A 44 -6.75 -2.78 -7.97
N PRO A 45 -5.88 -3.69 -8.48
CA PRO A 45 -5.72 -5.03 -7.93
C PRO A 45 -5.44 -5.06 -6.43
N LEU A 46 -4.74 -4.04 -5.90
CA LEU A 46 -4.41 -3.94 -4.47
C LEU A 46 -5.66 -3.95 -3.58
N LEU A 47 -6.78 -3.41 -4.05
CA LEU A 47 -8.04 -3.37 -3.31
C LEU A 47 -8.84 -4.68 -3.38
N GLN A 48 -8.42 -5.62 -4.24
CA GLN A 48 -9.08 -6.91 -4.44
C GLN A 48 -8.33 -8.07 -3.73
N LEU A 49 -7.12 -7.82 -3.25
CA LEU A 49 -6.27 -8.83 -2.61
C LEU A 49 -6.59 -8.95 -1.12
N ASN A 50 -7.03 -10.13 -0.67
CA ASN A 50 -7.36 -10.41 0.73
C ASN A 50 -6.17 -10.30 1.70
N ASN A 51 -4.94 -10.29 1.18
CA ASN A 51 -3.71 -10.16 1.94
C ASN A 51 -3.09 -8.75 1.84
N VAL A 52 -3.89 -7.75 1.47
CA VAL A 52 -3.46 -6.34 1.44
C VAL A 52 -4.37 -5.52 2.35
N VAL A 53 -3.74 -4.67 3.18
CA VAL A 53 -4.42 -3.59 3.91
C VAL A 53 -3.92 -2.27 3.32
N ALA A 54 -4.86 -1.45 2.81
CA ALA A 54 -4.57 -0.18 2.16
C ALA A 54 -5.21 0.98 2.93
N THR A 55 -4.47 2.05 3.17
CA THR A 55 -4.95 3.31 3.74
C THR A 55 -4.68 4.48 2.77
N PRO A 56 -5.54 5.52 2.74
CA PRO A 56 -5.47 6.55 1.71
C PRO A 56 -4.47 7.69 2.04
N HIS A 57 -3.17 7.37 2.18
CA HIS A 57 -2.09 8.32 2.50
C HIS A 57 -2.39 9.19 3.73
N ILE A 58 -2.70 8.51 4.83
CA ILE A 58 -3.09 9.11 6.11
C ILE A 58 -2.10 8.80 7.25
N GLY A 59 -0.90 8.33 6.96
CA GLY A 59 0.11 7.99 7.97
C GLY A 59 0.53 9.17 8.87
N SER A 60 0.37 10.41 8.38
CA SER A 60 0.60 11.65 9.16
C SER A 60 -0.67 12.36 9.59
N ALA A 61 -1.85 11.79 9.32
CA ALA A 61 -3.14 12.47 9.44
C ALA A 61 -3.70 12.57 10.88
N THR A 62 -2.85 12.76 11.89
CA THR A 62 -3.32 13.00 13.26
C THR A 62 -4.01 14.36 13.36
N HIS A 63 -4.85 14.56 14.39
CA HIS A 63 -5.50 15.84 14.63
C HIS A 63 -4.46 16.95 14.83
N GLU A 64 -3.43 16.69 15.62
CA GLU A 64 -2.34 17.64 15.91
C GLU A 64 -1.59 18.05 14.64
N THR A 65 -1.35 17.11 13.71
CA THR A 65 -0.63 17.42 12.46
C THR A 65 -1.51 18.18 11.47
N ARG A 66 -2.84 18.02 11.52
CA ARG A 66 -3.79 18.72 10.64
C ARG A 66 -4.15 20.12 11.13
N GLU A 67 -4.03 20.36 12.42
CA GLU A 67 -4.35 21.64 13.08
C GLU A 67 -3.11 22.51 13.35
N ALA A 68 -1.90 22.00 13.08
CA ALA A 68 -0.63 22.72 13.24
C ALA A 68 -0.36 23.78 12.16
#